data_AF-A0A2U3YYF4-F1
#
_entry.id   AF-A0A2U3YYF4-F1
#
_cell.length_a   1.000
_cell.length_b   1.000
_cell.length_c   1.000
_cell.angle_alpha   90.00
_cell.angle_beta   90.00
_cell.angle_gamma   90.00
#
_symmetry.space_group_name_H-M   'P 1'
#
loop_
_entity.id
_entity.type
_entity.pdbx_description
1 polymer ?
#
loop_
_entity_poly.entity_id
_entity_poly.type
_entity_poly.pdbx_seq_one_letter_code
_entity_poly.pdbx_strand_id
1 'polypeptide(L)'
;MKYMNFRVKACNKAVAGEFSESVTLETPAFMFRLDASTSHQNLRVDDLSVEWDAMGGKVQDIKAREKDGKGRTASPVNSPARGVPSPKRMPSGRGGRDRFTAESYTVLGDTLIDGGEHYWEVRYEPDSKAFGVGVAYRSLGRFEQLGKTAASWCLHVNNWLQVSFTAKHANKAKVLEPPVPDCLGVHCDFHQGLLSFYNARTKQLVHTFKAKFTQPVLPAFTVWCGSFQVMTGLQVPSSVRCLQKRGSATSSSNTSLT
;
A
#
# COMPACT_ATOMS: atom_id res chain seq x y z
N MET A 1 18.28 -10.28 5.86
CA MET A 1 18.77 -9.21 6.75
C MET A 1 19.29 -8.07 5.89
N LYS A 2 18.89 -6.82 6.17
CA LYS A 2 19.33 -5.64 5.44
C LYS A 2 20.21 -4.81 6.36
N TYR A 3 21.24 -4.19 5.81
CA TYR A 3 22.24 -3.44 6.55
C TYR A 3 22.24 -1.98 6.10
N MET A 4 22.49 -1.06 7.03
CA MET A 4 22.73 0.36 6.76
C MET A 4 24.18 0.69 7.07
N ASN A 5 24.82 1.46 6.18
CA ASN A 5 26.17 1.97 6.39
C ASN A 5 26.08 3.42 6.87
N PHE A 6 26.66 3.68 8.03
CA PHE A 6 26.72 5.00 8.63
C PHE A 6 28.17 5.49 8.62
N ARG A 7 28.34 6.78 8.32
CA ARG A 7 29.58 7.51 8.61
C ARG A 7 29.21 8.86 9.17
N VAL A 8 29.90 9.31 10.20
CA VAL A 8 29.63 10.58 10.87
C VAL A 8 30.57 11.63 10.30
N LYS A 9 30.04 12.81 9.95
CA LYS A 9 30.86 13.92 9.50
C LYS A 9 31.50 14.60 10.70
N ALA A 10 32.81 14.84 10.65
CA ALA A 10 33.52 15.51 11.73
C ALA A 10 33.17 17.01 11.78
N CYS A 11 32.94 17.54 12.98
CA CYS A 11 32.77 18.97 13.20
C CYS A 11 34.08 19.75 13.00
N ASN A 12 35.23 19.12 13.32
CA ASN A 12 36.56 19.68 13.08
C ASN A 12 37.34 18.79 12.10
N LYS A 13 37.31 19.15 10.83
CA LYS A 13 37.91 18.37 9.73
C LYS A 13 39.45 18.34 9.76
N ALA A 14 40.09 19.34 10.35
CA ALA A 14 41.55 19.47 10.34
C ALA A 14 42.26 18.41 11.19
N VAL A 15 41.55 17.84 12.17
CA VAL A 15 42.11 16.86 13.12
C VAL A 15 41.62 15.43 12.83
N ALA A 16 40.34 15.27 12.47
CA ALA A 16 39.70 13.96 12.39
C ALA A 16 39.41 13.46 10.96
N GLY A 17 39.82 14.22 9.94
CA GLY A 17 39.39 13.99 8.56
C GLY A 17 37.93 14.39 8.34
N GLU A 18 37.39 14.13 7.15
CA GLU A 18 36.05 14.62 6.79
C GLU A 18 34.91 13.75 7.34
N PHE A 19 35.09 12.42 7.35
CA PHE A 19 34.12 11.45 7.86
C PHE A 19 34.83 10.36 8.68
N SER A 20 34.09 9.76 9.62
CA SER A 20 34.53 8.54 10.31
C SER A 20 34.66 7.34 9.34
N GLU A 21 35.34 6.29 9.80
CA GLU A 21 35.19 4.94 9.28
C GLU A 21 33.70 4.57 9.17
N SER A 22 33.34 3.79 8.16
CA SER A 22 31.97 3.34 7.98
C SER A 22 31.62 2.25 8.98
N VAL A 23 30.49 2.39 9.66
CA VAL A 23 29.92 1.35 10.51
C VAL A 23 28.70 0.75 9.80
N THR A 24 28.72 -0.56 9.59
CA THR A 24 27.58 -1.31 9.06
C THR A 24 26.73 -1.82 10.22
N LEU A 25 25.47 -1.42 10.29
CA LEU A 25 24.52 -1.90 11.29
C LEU A 25 23.38 -2.67 10.60
N GLU A 26 22.98 -3.79 11.19
CA GLU A 26 21.76 -4.47 10.79
C GLU A 26 20.54 -3.60 11.12
N THR A 27 19.62 -3.44 10.18
CA THR A 27 18.38 -2.70 10.39
C THR A 27 17.18 -3.64 10.35
N PRO A 28 16.37 -3.75 11.43
CA PRO A 28 15.10 -4.46 11.39
C PRO A 28 14.01 -3.65 10.67
N ALA A 29 14.35 -2.51 10.06
CA ALA A 29 13.38 -1.64 9.42
C ALA A 29 12.76 -2.30 8.18
N PHE A 30 11.44 -2.33 8.18
CA PHE A 30 10.65 -2.89 7.09
C PHE A 30 10.66 -1.97 5.88
N MET A 31 11.23 -2.43 4.76
CA MET A 31 11.26 -1.71 3.50
C MET A 31 10.49 -2.49 2.45
N PHE A 32 9.50 -1.84 1.86
CA PHE A 32 8.72 -2.34 0.73
C PHE A 32 8.47 -1.18 -0.24
N ARG A 33 8.09 -1.53 -1.47
CA ARG A 33 7.55 -0.60 -2.47
C ARG A 33 6.13 -0.99 -2.81
N LEU A 34 5.42 -0.10 -3.50
CA LEU A 34 4.09 -0.39 -4.01
C LEU A 34 4.18 -1.25 -5.28
N ASP A 35 3.44 -2.35 -5.29
CA ASP A 35 3.40 -3.28 -6.41
C ASP A 35 2.37 -2.84 -7.46
N ALA A 36 2.83 -2.07 -8.45
CA ALA A 36 2.04 -1.60 -9.58
C ALA A 36 1.41 -2.74 -10.42
N SER A 37 1.86 -4.00 -10.28
CA SER A 37 1.23 -5.13 -10.95
C SER A 37 -0.09 -5.54 -10.31
N THR A 38 -0.30 -5.20 -9.03
CA THR A 38 -1.55 -5.44 -8.30
C THR A 38 -2.54 -4.30 -8.46
N SER A 39 -2.09 -3.10 -8.86
CA SER A 39 -2.87 -1.90 -8.73
C SER A 39 -4.10 -1.85 -9.65
N HIS A 40 -5.17 -1.24 -9.13
CA HIS A 40 -6.32 -0.88 -9.93
C HIS A 40 -5.91 0.04 -11.10
N GLN A 41 -6.54 -0.10 -12.28
CA GLN A 41 -6.18 0.66 -13.49
C GLN A 41 -6.25 2.19 -13.33
N ASN A 42 -7.08 2.66 -12.38
CA ASN A 42 -7.23 4.08 -12.02
C ASN A 42 -6.19 4.58 -11.02
N LEU A 43 -5.19 3.77 -10.68
CA LEU A 43 -4.10 4.16 -9.79
C LEU A 43 -2.81 4.25 -10.60
N ARG A 44 -2.23 5.44 -10.62
CA ARG A 44 -0.86 5.65 -11.05
C ARG A 44 0.03 5.41 -9.85
N VAL A 45 0.92 4.42 -9.96
CA VAL A 45 1.74 3.95 -8.85
C VAL A 45 3.20 4.25 -9.16
N ASP A 46 3.82 5.03 -8.29
CA ASP A 46 5.27 5.15 -8.18
C ASP A 46 5.76 4.29 -7.00
N ASP A 47 7.08 4.22 -6.79
CA ASP A 47 7.68 3.33 -5.79
C ASP A 47 7.04 3.46 -4.38
N LEU A 48 6.68 4.67 -3.97
CA LEU A 48 6.13 4.98 -2.63
C LEU A 48 4.95 5.95 -2.66
N SER A 49 4.38 6.25 -3.82
CA SER A 49 3.23 7.15 -3.96
C SER A 49 2.20 6.64 -4.94
N VAL A 50 0.95 7.04 -4.73
CA VAL A 50 -0.16 6.72 -5.63
C VAL A 50 -0.98 7.97 -5.88
N GLU A 51 -1.34 8.17 -7.14
CA GLU A 51 -2.31 9.17 -7.56
C GLU A 51 -3.49 8.51 -8.27
N TRP A 52 -4.70 8.88 -7.88
CA TRP A 52 -5.90 8.43 -8.58
C TRP A 52 -6.10 9.20 -9.90
N ASP A 53 -6.32 8.47 -10.98
CA ASP A 53 -6.58 9.00 -12.32
C ASP A 53 -7.99 8.61 -12.78
N ALA A 54 -8.86 9.60 -12.98
CA ALA A 54 -10.23 9.40 -13.47
C ALA A 54 -10.30 8.62 -14.78
N MET A 55 -9.29 8.78 -15.65
CA MET A 55 -9.26 8.18 -16.98
C MET A 55 -8.64 6.78 -17.00
N GLY A 56 -8.08 6.31 -15.88
CA GLY A 56 -7.50 4.99 -15.76
C GLY A 56 -6.41 4.69 -16.78
N GLY A 57 -5.54 5.67 -17.07
CA GLY A 57 -4.46 5.52 -18.04
C GLY A 57 -4.89 5.46 -19.52
N LYS A 58 -6.18 5.48 -19.84
CA LYS A 58 -6.70 5.36 -21.22
C LYS A 58 -6.17 6.42 -22.19
N VAL A 59 -5.77 7.60 -21.69
CA VAL A 59 -5.19 8.67 -22.52
C VAL A 59 -3.82 8.28 -23.10
N GLN A 60 -3.02 7.50 -22.37
CA GLN A 60 -1.70 7.06 -22.83
C GLN A 60 -1.81 5.93 -23.87
N ASP A 61 -2.77 5.01 -23.68
CA ASP A 61 -3.04 3.93 -24.64
C ASP A 61 -3.56 4.44 -25.99
N ILE A 62 -4.37 5.51 -26.00
CA ILE A 62 -4.84 6.14 -27.25
C ILE A 62 -3.68 6.77 -28.01
N LYS A 63 -2.79 7.51 -27.33
CA LYS A 63 -1.59 8.11 -27.94
C LYS A 63 -0.60 7.06 -28.45
N ALA A 64 -0.43 5.94 -27.72
CA ALA A 64 0.41 4.83 -28.16
C ALA A 64 -0.16 4.17 -29.44
N ARG A 65 -1.47 3.93 -29.48
CA ARG A 65 -2.16 3.41 -30.68
C ARG A 65 -2.12 4.37 -31.87
N GLU A 66 -2.21 5.67 -31.64
CA GLU A 66 -2.05 6.68 -32.71
C GLU A 66 -0.62 6.71 -33.27
N LYS A 67 0.39 6.52 -32.41
CA LYS A 67 1.80 6.46 -32.83
C LYS A 67 2.10 5.21 -33.67
N ASP A 68 1.50 4.07 -33.33
CA ASP A 68 1.56 2.82 -34.12
C ASP A 68 0.68 2.86 -35.38
N GLY A 69 -0.28 3.78 -35.45
CA GLY A 69 -1.21 3.94 -36.58
C GLY A 69 -0.67 4.79 -37.73
N LYS A 70 0.46 5.49 -37.56
CA LYS A 70 0.98 6.47 -38.54
C LYS A 70 1.84 5.85 -39.66
N GLY A 71 1.46 4.67 -40.12
CA GLY A 71 2.18 3.89 -41.14
C GLY A 71 1.31 2.95 -41.98
N ARG A 72 0.02 3.28 -42.20
CA ARG A 72 -0.82 2.53 -43.14
C ARG A 72 -1.26 3.43 -44.29
N THR A 73 -0.42 3.48 -45.33
CA THR A 73 -0.82 3.96 -46.65
C THR A 73 -1.91 3.05 -47.22
N ALA A 74 -2.92 3.66 -47.82
CA ALA A 74 -4.07 2.99 -48.41
C ALA A 74 -3.62 1.94 -49.44
N SER A 75 -4.15 0.71 -49.34
CA SER A 75 -3.94 -0.32 -50.37
C SER A 75 -4.93 -0.12 -51.53
N PRO A 76 -4.53 -0.30 -52.80
CA PRO A 76 -5.42 -0.09 -53.93
C PRO A 76 -6.49 -1.18 -54.01
N VAL A 77 -7.68 -0.79 -54.45
CA VAL A 77 -8.82 -1.68 -54.68
C VAL A 77 -8.62 -2.36 -56.04
N ASN A 78 -7.98 -3.54 -56.07
CA ASN A 78 -8.20 -4.65 -57.01
C ASN A 78 -7.02 -5.64 -57.01
N SER A 79 -7.23 -6.84 -56.45
CA SER A 79 -6.44 -8.06 -56.76
C SER A 79 -7.22 -9.31 -56.33
N PRO A 80 -7.25 -10.39 -57.14
CA PRO A 80 -8.05 -11.59 -56.84
C PRO A 80 -7.29 -12.63 -56.00
N ALA A 81 -8.04 -13.27 -55.10
CA ALA A 81 -7.85 -14.58 -54.46
C ALA A 81 -6.47 -14.99 -53.88
N ARG A 82 -6.42 -15.19 -52.56
CA ARG A 82 -6.11 -16.50 -51.93
C ARG A 82 -6.28 -16.43 -50.40
N GLY A 83 -7.01 -17.40 -49.85
CA GLY A 83 -7.19 -17.54 -48.40
C GLY A 83 -5.86 -17.80 -47.70
N VAL A 84 -5.51 -16.92 -46.76
CA VAL A 84 -4.41 -17.08 -45.82
C VAL A 84 -5.02 -16.98 -44.43
N PRO A 85 -4.79 -17.92 -43.50
CA PRO A 85 -5.31 -17.80 -42.15
C PRO A 85 -4.69 -16.55 -41.51
N SER A 86 -5.53 -15.68 -40.94
CA SER A 86 -5.08 -14.49 -40.20
C SER A 86 -4.03 -14.90 -39.16
N PRO A 87 -2.92 -14.14 -38.98
CA PRO A 87 -1.95 -14.44 -37.96
C PRO A 87 -2.66 -14.49 -36.61
N LYS A 88 -2.60 -15.63 -35.92
CA LYS A 88 -3.10 -15.75 -34.55
C LYS A 88 -2.42 -14.66 -33.74
N ARG A 89 -3.20 -13.67 -33.33
CA ARG A 89 -2.77 -12.63 -32.40
C ARG A 89 -2.35 -13.34 -31.13
N MET A 90 -1.04 -13.53 -30.97
CA MET A 90 -0.45 -14.02 -29.73
C MET A 90 -1.00 -13.13 -28.60
N PRO A 91 -1.53 -13.70 -27.51
CA PRO A 91 -1.94 -12.89 -26.38
C PRO A 91 -0.71 -12.15 -25.88
N SER A 92 -0.66 -10.83 -26.11
CA SER A 92 0.23 -9.95 -25.38
C SER A 92 0.09 -10.26 -23.90
N GLY A 93 1.22 -10.45 -23.21
CA GLY A 93 1.29 -10.97 -21.84
C GLY A 93 0.15 -10.45 -20.95
N ARG A 94 -0.55 -11.39 -20.30
CA ARG A 94 -1.66 -11.10 -19.38
C ARG A 94 -1.15 -10.42 -18.10
N GLY A 95 -0.74 -9.16 -18.18
CA GLY A 95 -0.42 -8.31 -17.02
C GLY A 95 -1.66 -7.82 -16.24
N GLY A 96 -2.84 -8.38 -16.51
CA GLY A 96 -4.12 -7.95 -15.93
C GLY A 96 -4.86 -9.01 -15.12
N ARG A 97 -4.26 -10.18 -14.84
CA ARG A 97 -4.96 -11.23 -14.07
C ARG A 97 -4.95 -10.96 -12.57
N ASP A 98 -3.92 -10.27 -12.08
CA ASP A 98 -3.68 -10.04 -10.65
C ASP A 98 -4.03 -8.62 -10.20
N ARG A 99 -4.51 -7.76 -11.11
CA ARG A 99 -4.92 -6.38 -10.81
C ARG A 99 -6.29 -6.32 -10.15
N PHE A 100 -6.41 -5.50 -9.11
CA PHE A 100 -7.71 -5.12 -8.56
C PHE A 100 -8.56 -4.41 -9.61
N THR A 101 -9.88 -4.58 -9.52
CA THR A 101 -10.83 -4.07 -10.51
C THR A 101 -12.17 -3.68 -9.86
N ALA A 102 -13.12 -3.19 -10.66
CA ALA A 102 -14.40 -2.67 -10.22
C ALA A 102 -14.22 -1.54 -9.18
N GLU A 103 -14.83 -1.66 -8.00
CA GLU A 103 -14.75 -0.66 -6.93
C GLU A 103 -13.55 -0.88 -5.99
N SER A 104 -12.65 -1.83 -6.31
CA SER A 104 -11.48 -2.13 -5.50
C SER A 104 -10.30 -1.25 -5.94
N TYR A 105 -10.28 0.01 -5.53
CA TYR A 105 -9.20 0.96 -5.83
C TYR A 105 -7.95 0.68 -4.97
N THR A 106 -7.44 -0.55 -5.02
CA THR A 106 -6.42 -1.08 -4.12
C THR A 106 -5.07 -1.27 -4.80
N VAL A 107 -4.00 -1.12 -4.03
CA VAL A 107 -2.63 -1.54 -4.36
C VAL A 107 -2.01 -2.21 -3.12
N LEU A 108 -1.15 -3.21 -3.35
CA LEU A 108 -0.41 -3.92 -2.30
C LEU A 108 1.06 -3.48 -2.28
N GLY A 109 1.73 -3.71 -1.16
CA GLY A 109 3.18 -3.72 -1.10
C GLY A 109 3.78 -4.93 -1.81
N ASP A 110 5.05 -4.84 -2.21
CA ASP A 110 5.79 -5.91 -2.90
C ASP A 110 6.43 -6.93 -1.93
N THR A 111 6.54 -6.59 -0.64
CA THR A 111 7.28 -7.36 0.35
C THR A 111 6.33 -7.92 1.42
N LEU A 112 6.40 -9.23 1.66
CA LEU A 112 5.61 -9.93 2.68
C LEU A 112 6.12 -9.65 4.09
N ILE A 113 5.18 -9.65 5.03
CA ILE A 113 5.41 -9.75 6.46
C ILE A 113 5.01 -11.17 6.88
N ASP A 114 6.00 -11.98 7.24
CA ASP A 114 5.85 -13.37 7.70
C ASP A 114 6.44 -13.59 9.10
N GLY A 115 6.89 -12.51 9.76
CA GLY A 115 7.47 -12.56 11.10
C GLY A 115 7.86 -11.17 11.60
N GLY A 116 8.26 -11.07 12.88
CA GLY A 116 8.73 -9.84 13.51
C GLY A 116 7.67 -8.76 13.77
N GLU A 117 8.18 -7.58 14.15
CA GLU A 117 7.43 -6.35 14.36
C GLU A 117 7.88 -5.30 13.34
N HIS A 118 6.93 -4.72 12.59
CA HIS A 118 7.22 -3.78 11.49
C HIS A 118 6.41 -2.51 11.64
N TYR A 119 7.00 -1.38 11.20
CA TYR A 119 6.35 -0.08 11.23
C TYR A 119 6.55 0.69 9.94
N TRP A 120 5.49 1.34 9.47
CA TRP A 120 5.52 2.30 8.36
C TRP A 120 4.51 3.41 8.60
N GLU A 121 4.63 4.51 7.87
CA GLU A 121 3.73 5.64 7.96
C GLU A 121 3.15 5.96 6.58
N VAL A 122 1.90 6.44 6.54
CA VAL A 122 1.22 6.85 5.30
C VAL A 122 0.54 8.19 5.50
N ARG A 123 0.69 9.08 4.51
CA ARG A 123 0.01 10.37 4.43
C ARG A 123 -0.90 10.37 3.21
N TYR A 124 -2.18 10.67 3.44
CA TYR A 124 -3.17 10.89 2.38
C TYR A 124 -3.35 12.39 2.15
N GLU A 125 -3.65 12.79 0.92
CA GLU A 125 -3.98 14.19 0.65
C GLU A 125 -5.34 14.56 1.27
N PRO A 126 -5.48 15.76 1.87
CA PRO A 126 -6.68 16.17 2.60
C PRO A 126 -7.97 16.17 1.78
N ASP A 127 -7.87 16.34 0.46
CA ASP A 127 -9.01 16.41 -0.46
C ASP A 127 -9.47 15.04 -0.98
N SER A 128 -8.76 13.96 -0.61
CA SER A 128 -9.08 12.58 -0.96
C SER A 128 -10.51 12.21 -0.54
N LYS A 129 -11.31 11.70 -1.49
CA LYS A 129 -12.73 11.40 -1.25
C LYS A 129 -12.97 10.10 -0.49
N ALA A 130 -12.12 9.10 -0.68
CA ALA A 130 -12.09 7.93 0.19
C ALA A 130 -10.69 7.32 0.18
N PHE A 131 -10.27 6.79 1.31
CA PHE A 131 -9.00 6.10 1.42
C PHE A 131 -8.99 5.05 2.53
N GLY A 132 -8.00 4.18 2.50
CA GLY A 132 -7.82 3.21 3.57
C GLY A 132 -6.45 2.58 3.58
N VAL A 133 -5.99 2.22 4.77
CA VAL A 133 -4.69 1.63 5.02
C VAL A 133 -4.83 0.42 5.93
N GLY A 134 -4.07 -0.63 5.64
CA GLY A 134 -3.97 -1.77 6.51
C GLY A 134 -3.09 -2.86 5.93
N VAL A 135 -3.50 -4.11 6.14
CA VAL A 135 -2.81 -5.29 5.60
C VAL A 135 -3.81 -6.27 4.99
N ALA A 136 -3.34 -7.05 4.03
CA ALA A 136 -4.12 -8.08 3.37
C ALA A 136 -3.27 -9.33 3.09
N TYR A 137 -3.91 -10.48 3.01
CA TYR A 137 -3.28 -11.66 2.41
C TYR A 137 -3.13 -11.45 0.91
N ARG A 138 -2.08 -12.06 0.32
CA ARG A 138 -1.91 -12.09 -1.14
C ARG A 138 -3.10 -12.75 -1.86
N SER A 139 -3.84 -13.61 -1.18
CA SER A 139 -5.04 -14.26 -1.71
C SER A 139 -6.29 -13.36 -1.74
N LEU A 140 -6.20 -12.08 -1.35
CA LEU A 140 -7.32 -11.16 -1.42
C LEU A 140 -7.83 -11.08 -2.88
N GLY A 141 -9.12 -11.34 -3.06
CA GLY A 141 -9.73 -11.37 -4.38
C GLY A 141 -9.70 -9.99 -5.06
N ARG A 142 -9.46 -9.96 -6.36
CA ARG A 142 -9.36 -8.71 -7.15
C ARG A 142 -10.61 -7.81 -7.17
N PHE A 143 -11.76 -8.33 -6.74
CA PHE A 143 -13.02 -7.59 -6.63
C PHE A 143 -13.35 -7.20 -5.18
N GLU A 144 -12.53 -7.64 -4.23
CA GLU A 144 -12.77 -7.47 -2.81
C GLU A 144 -12.11 -6.18 -2.32
N GLN A 145 -12.94 -5.28 -1.80
CA GLN A 145 -12.45 -4.08 -1.12
C GLN A 145 -11.87 -4.46 0.25
N LEU A 146 -10.86 -3.71 0.68
CA LEU A 146 -10.25 -3.91 2.00
C LEU A 146 -11.30 -3.86 3.12
N GLY A 147 -11.21 -4.83 4.02
CA GLY A 147 -12.11 -5.01 5.16
C GLY A 147 -13.44 -5.71 4.85
N LYS A 148 -13.78 -5.98 3.58
CA LYS A 148 -15.02 -6.72 3.22
C LYS A 148 -14.91 -8.23 3.42
N THR A 149 -13.70 -8.78 3.45
CA THR A 149 -13.48 -10.22 3.68
C THR A 149 -12.57 -10.46 4.88
N ALA A 150 -12.47 -11.71 5.31
CA ALA A 150 -11.52 -12.12 6.35
C ALA A 150 -10.05 -12.08 5.89
N ALA A 151 -9.79 -11.78 4.61
CA ALA A 151 -8.44 -11.71 4.05
C ALA A 151 -7.77 -10.33 4.20
N SER A 152 -8.41 -9.37 4.87
CA SER A 152 -7.87 -8.02 5.06
C SER A 152 -8.38 -7.34 6.34
N TRP A 153 -7.54 -6.45 6.88
CA TRP A 153 -7.81 -5.59 8.02
C TRP A 153 -7.39 -4.18 7.67
N CYS A 154 -8.25 -3.18 7.81
CA CYS A 154 -7.90 -1.80 7.48
C CYS A 154 -8.62 -0.76 8.32
N LEU A 155 -8.04 0.44 8.36
CA LEU A 155 -8.79 1.66 8.59
C LEU A 155 -9.28 2.20 7.25
N HIS A 156 -10.49 2.75 7.24
CA HIS A 156 -11.11 3.33 6.06
C HIS A 156 -11.77 4.67 6.41
N VAL A 157 -11.48 5.66 5.59
CA VAL A 157 -12.09 6.99 5.61
C VAL A 157 -12.94 7.16 4.36
N ASN A 158 -14.19 7.57 4.54
CA ASN A 158 -15.03 8.10 3.47
C ASN A 158 -15.27 9.57 3.76
N ASN A 159 -14.95 10.45 2.81
CA ASN A 159 -15.24 11.88 2.82
C ASN A 159 -16.25 12.27 1.73
N TRP A 160 -16.80 11.28 1.00
CA TRP A 160 -17.78 11.49 -0.05
C TRP A 160 -19.20 11.34 0.46
N LEU A 161 -19.97 12.43 0.41
CA LEU A 161 -21.37 12.56 0.84
C LEU A 161 -21.63 12.32 2.34
N GLN A 162 -21.03 11.28 2.91
CA GLN A 162 -21.14 10.91 4.32
C GLN A 162 -19.74 10.67 4.90
N VAL A 163 -19.31 11.59 5.76
CA VAL A 163 -18.00 11.51 6.42
C VAL A 163 -18.01 10.36 7.43
N SER A 164 -17.06 9.45 7.33
CA SER A 164 -16.89 8.38 8.30
C SER A 164 -15.44 7.93 8.41
N PHE A 165 -15.02 7.60 9.63
CA PHE A 165 -13.74 6.97 9.92
C PHE A 165 -13.99 5.64 10.63
N THR A 166 -13.55 4.53 10.03
CA THR A 166 -13.93 3.19 10.48
C THR A 166 -12.75 2.23 10.48
N ALA A 167 -12.74 1.31 11.44
CA ALA A 167 -11.95 0.08 11.39
C ALA A 167 -12.79 -1.05 10.77
N LYS A 168 -12.27 -1.74 9.75
CA LYS A 168 -12.99 -2.75 8.96
C LYS A 168 -12.25 -4.08 8.87
N HIS A 169 -12.99 -5.17 9.05
CA HIS A 169 -12.54 -6.55 8.87
C HIS A 169 -13.75 -7.48 8.70
N ALA A 170 -13.67 -8.48 7.80
CA ALA A 170 -14.70 -9.50 7.63
C ALA A 170 -16.13 -8.93 7.48
N ASN A 171 -16.27 -7.87 6.69
CA ASN A 171 -17.52 -7.14 6.44
C ASN A 171 -18.12 -6.45 7.68
N LYS A 172 -17.39 -6.38 8.79
CA LYS A 172 -17.75 -5.60 9.97
C LYS A 172 -17.03 -4.25 9.93
N ALA A 173 -17.70 -3.22 10.42
CA ALA A 173 -17.14 -1.88 10.55
C ALA A 173 -17.39 -1.33 11.95
N LYS A 174 -16.37 -0.72 12.55
CA LYS A 174 -16.46 0.01 13.82
C LYS A 174 -16.11 1.47 13.57
N VAL A 175 -17.03 2.39 13.87
CA VAL A 175 -16.74 3.83 13.81
C VAL A 175 -15.70 4.19 14.87
N LEU A 176 -14.74 5.01 14.48
CA LEU A 176 -13.68 5.51 15.34
C LEU A 176 -14.00 6.94 15.75
N GLU A 177 -13.90 7.21 17.04
CA GLU A 177 -14.15 8.53 17.64
C GLU A 177 -13.00 9.53 17.44
N PRO A 178 -11.71 9.14 17.46
CA PRO A 178 -10.63 10.09 17.25
C PRO A 178 -10.71 10.74 15.85
N PRO A 179 -10.23 11.99 15.70
CA PRO A 179 -10.11 12.61 14.40
C PRO A 179 -9.14 11.82 13.51
N VAL A 180 -9.37 11.88 12.20
CA VAL A 180 -8.49 11.27 11.20
C VAL A 180 -7.12 11.95 11.26
N PRO A 181 -6.02 11.23 11.54
CA PRO A 181 -4.68 11.82 11.53
C PRO A 181 -4.22 12.18 10.12
N ASP A 182 -3.50 13.30 9.96
CA ASP A 182 -2.83 13.65 8.68
C ASP A 182 -1.82 12.60 8.23
N CYS A 183 -1.22 11.89 9.19
CA CYS A 183 -0.28 10.81 8.94
C CYS A 183 -0.62 9.64 9.87
N LEU A 184 -0.91 8.49 9.29
CA LEU A 184 -1.20 7.25 9.99
C LEU A 184 0.06 6.41 10.10
N GLY A 185 0.44 6.06 11.33
CA GLY A 185 1.44 5.05 11.59
C GLY A 185 0.79 3.67 11.68
N VAL A 186 1.36 2.68 11.01
CA VAL A 186 0.89 1.29 11.03
C VAL A 186 1.97 0.43 11.67
N HIS A 187 1.59 -0.28 12.72
CA HIS A 187 2.43 -1.24 13.40
C HIS A 187 1.84 -2.64 13.22
N CYS A 188 2.65 -3.56 12.70
CA CYS A 188 2.27 -4.96 12.55
C CYS A 188 3.23 -5.84 13.36
N ASP A 189 2.75 -6.41 14.46
CA ASP A 189 3.40 -7.52 15.14
C ASP A 189 2.80 -8.83 14.63
N PHE A 190 3.53 -9.51 13.76
CA PHE A 190 3.05 -10.73 13.12
C PHE A 190 2.86 -11.88 14.11
N HIS A 191 3.80 -12.03 15.06
CA HIS A 191 3.78 -13.17 15.98
C HIS A 191 2.74 -13.02 17.07
N GLN A 192 2.54 -11.81 17.60
CA GLN A 192 1.48 -11.54 18.57
C GLN A 192 0.11 -11.34 17.92
N GLY A 193 0.04 -11.25 16.58
CA GLY A 193 -1.21 -11.04 15.88
C GLY A 193 -1.81 -9.67 16.16
N LEU A 194 -0.98 -8.63 16.26
CA LEU A 194 -1.42 -7.27 16.56
C LEU A 194 -1.20 -6.37 15.34
N LEU A 195 -2.28 -5.77 14.86
CA LEU A 195 -2.23 -4.68 13.88
C LEU A 195 -2.74 -3.41 14.54
N SER A 196 -1.82 -2.50 14.86
CA SER A 196 -2.11 -1.26 15.58
C SER A 196 -1.89 -0.04 14.69
N PHE A 197 -2.80 0.92 14.78
CA PHE A 197 -2.77 2.17 14.03
C PHE A 197 -2.60 3.34 15.00
N TYR A 198 -1.79 4.32 14.60
CA TYR A 198 -1.43 5.45 15.42
C TYR A 198 -1.55 6.75 14.63
N ASN A 199 -1.79 7.86 15.33
CA ASN A 199 -1.39 9.16 14.81
C ASN A 199 0.15 9.18 14.79
N ALA A 200 0.74 9.28 13.61
CA ALA A 200 2.20 9.21 13.45
C ALA A 200 2.93 10.37 14.14
N ARG A 201 2.30 11.54 14.28
CA ARG A 201 2.91 12.71 14.92
C ARG A 201 2.85 12.61 16.44
N THR A 202 1.66 12.37 17.00
CA THR A 202 1.44 12.37 18.45
C THR A 202 1.73 11.02 19.09
N LYS A 203 1.90 9.96 18.28
CA LYS A 203 2.03 8.56 18.69
C LYS A 203 0.85 8.05 19.53
N GLN A 204 -0.30 8.74 19.48
CA GLN A 204 -1.55 8.29 20.10
C GLN A 204 -2.13 7.10 19.32
N LEU A 205 -2.62 6.10 20.05
CA LEU A 205 -3.27 4.93 19.47
C LEU A 205 -4.64 5.31 18.90
N VAL A 206 -4.89 4.89 17.66
CA VAL A 206 -6.17 5.07 16.96
C VAL A 206 -7.01 3.80 17.07
N HIS A 207 -6.43 2.65 16.72
CA HIS A 207 -7.13 1.37 16.77
C HIS A 207 -6.14 0.20 16.85
N THR A 208 -6.57 -0.96 17.35
CA THR A 208 -5.82 -2.21 17.26
C THR A 208 -6.76 -3.36 16.91
N PHE A 209 -6.40 -4.11 15.87
CA PHE A 209 -6.97 -5.43 15.62
C PHE A 209 -6.13 -6.48 16.34
N LYS A 210 -6.82 -7.44 16.94
CA LYS A 210 -6.23 -8.71 17.37
C LYS A 210 -6.59 -9.74 16.31
N ALA A 211 -5.63 -10.10 15.48
CA ALA A 211 -5.81 -10.96 14.32
C ALA A 211 -4.90 -12.18 14.43
N LYS A 212 -5.44 -13.37 14.16
CA LYS A 212 -4.61 -14.56 14.01
C LYS A 212 -4.19 -14.66 12.54
N PHE A 213 -3.06 -14.09 12.17
CA PHE A 213 -2.55 -14.20 10.81
C PHE A 213 -2.25 -15.67 10.49
N THR A 214 -2.96 -16.21 9.49
CA THR A 214 -2.82 -17.61 9.04
C THR A 214 -1.87 -17.72 7.85
N GLN A 215 -1.51 -16.59 7.24
CA GLN A 215 -0.59 -16.48 6.10
C GLN A 215 0.21 -15.19 6.24
N PRO A 216 1.37 -15.07 5.56
CA PRO A 216 2.06 -13.80 5.43
C PRO A 216 1.14 -12.72 4.86
N VAL A 217 1.28 -11.50 5.39
CA VAL A 217 0.46 -10.34 4.99
C VAL A 217 1.28 -9.34 4.19
N LEU A 218 0.61 -8.52 3.39
CA LEU A 218 1.17 -7.40 2.66
C LEU A 218 0.57 -6.10 3.19
N PRO A 219 1.33 -4.99 3.25
CA PRO A 219 0.75 -3.66 3.33
C PRO A 219 -0.28 -3.46 2.20
N ALA A 220 -1.43 -2.90 2.53
CA ALA A 220 -2.53 -2.73 1.59
C ALA A 220 -3.12 -1.33 1.72
N PHE A 221 -3.34 -0.69 0.57
CA PHE A 221 -3.77 0.70 0.49
C PHE A 221 -4.90 0.83 -0.51
N THR A 222 -5.86 1.71 -0.22
CA THR A 222 -6.92 2.09 -1.15
C THR A 222 -7.04 3.60 -1.21
N VAL A 223 -7.30 4.15 -2.40
CA VAL A 223 -7.53 5.59 -2.59
C VAL A 223 -8.49 5.82 -3.74
N TRP A 224 -9.45 6.72 -3.56
CA TRP A 224 -10.41 7.14 -4.58
C TRP A 224 -10.52 8.66 -4.59
N CYS A 225 -10.38 9.25 -5.78
CA CYS A 225 -10.34 10.69 -6.01
C CYS A 225 -9.38 11.39 -5.02
N GLY A 226 -8.10 11.01 -5.05
CA GLY A 226 -7.06 11.50 -4.14
C GLY A 226 -5.72 10.82 -4.40
N SER A 227 -4.77 11.04 -3.49
CA SER A 227 -3.42 10.47 -3.56
C SER A 227 -2.84 10.22 -2.16
N PHE A 228 -1.74 9.46 -2.12
CA PHE A 228 -1.00 9.22 -0.88
C PHE A 228 0.49 8.97 -1.11
N GLN A 229 1.25 9.11 -0.02
CA GLN A 229 2.68 8.78 0.06
C GLN A 229 2.96 7.87 1.27
N VAL A 230 3.88 6.92 1.10
CA VAL A 230 4.28 5.95 2.12
C VAL A 230 5.73 6.18 2.53
N MET A 231 5.98 6.15 3.83
CA MET A 231 7.32 6.17 4.41
C MET A 231 7.64 4.80 4.99
N THR A 232 8.58 4.10 4.36
CA THR A 232 9.08 2.78 4.79
C THR A 232 10.52 2.89 5.31
N GLY A 233 11.11 1.79 5.78
CA GLY A 233 12.45 1.81 6.37
C GLY A 233 12.49 2.47 7.75
N LEU A 234 11.34 2.56 8.42
CA LEU A 234 11.23 3.10 9.77
C LEU A 234 11.45 2.01 10.82
N GLN A 235 12.11 2.41 11.91
CA GLN A 235 12.19 1.59 13.12
C GLN A 235 10.86 1.64 13.86
N VAL A 236 10.47 0.54 14.49
CA VAL A 236 9.30 0.52 15.38
C VAL A 236 9.58 1.46 16.57
N PRO A 237 8.80 2.55 16.74
CA PRO A 237 9.04 3.52 17.80
C PRO A 237 8.97 2.89 19.19
N SER A 238 9.84 3.31 20.11
CA SER A 238 9.84 2.81 21.49
C SER A 238 8.51 3.06 22.22
N SER A 239 7.85 4.19 21.93
CA SER A 239 6.53 4.52 22.46
C SER A 239 5.46 3.51 22.05
N VAL A 240 5.50 3.01 20.81
CA VAL A 240 4.59 1.98 20.29
C VAL A 240 4.78 0.66 21.06
N ARG A 241 6.03 0.23 21.26
CA ARG A 241 6.34 -1.00 22.02
C ARG A 241 5.93 -0.92 23.48
N CYS A 242 6.17 0.22 24.13
CA CYS A 242 5.79 0.44 25.53
C CYS A 242 4.28 0.41 25.75
N LEU A 243 3.51 1.00 24.83
CA LEU A 243 2.04 1.00 24.89
C LEU A 243 1.46 -0.41 24.75
N GLN A 244 2.04 -1.26 23.91
CA GLN A 244 1.63 -2.66 23.79
C GLN A 244 1.90 -3.46 25.07
N LYS A 245 3.08 -3.30 25.68
CA LYS A 245 3.40 -3.95 26.97
C LYS A 245 2.40 -3.57 28.06
N ARG A 246 2.01 -2.28 28.15
CA ARG A 246 1.03 -1.81 29.15
C ARG A 246 -0.38 -2.36 28.89
N GLY A 247 -0.80 -2.45 27.63
CA GLY A 247 -2.10 -3.01 27.25
C GLY A 247 -2.25 -4.52 27.50
N SER A 248 -1.14 -5.25 27.58
CA SER A 248 -1.15 -6.69 27.95
C SER A 248 -1.41 -6.93 29.44
N ALA A 249 -1.09 -5.96 30.30
CA ALA A 249 -1.23 -6.06 31.76
C ALA A 249 -2.59 -5.59 32.29
N THR A 250 -3.37 -4.87 31.48
CA THR A 250 -4.72 -4.40 31.84
C THR A 250 -5.73 -4.84 30.78
N SER A 251 -6.14 -6.10 30.86
CA SER A 251 -7.29 -6.60 30.09
C SER A 251 -8.58 -6.03 30.67
N SER A 252 -9.08 -4.94 30.08
CA SER A 252 -10.46 -4.50 30.24
C SER A 252 -11.04 -4.13 28.87
N SER A 253 -11.86 -5.06 28.36
CA SER A 253 -12.96 -4.87 27.41
C SER A 253 -12.89 -3.66 26.47
N ASN A 254 -12.24 -3.85 25.33
CA ASN A 254 -12.61 -3.16 24.09
C ASN A 254 -12.86 -4.24 23.05
N THR A 255 -14.13 -4.43 22.68
CA THR A 255 -14.56 -5.31 21.57
C THR A 255 -13.82 -4.87 20.31
N SER A 256 -12.74 -5.59 20.06
CA SER A 256 -11.95 -5.50 18.83
C SER A 256 -12.63 -6.41 17.83
N LEU A 257 -12.71 -5.98 16.57
CA LEU A 257 -13.17 -6.87 15.51
C LEU A 257 -12.14 -8.01 15.43
N THR A 258 -12.62 -9.24 15.68
CA THR A 258 -11.87 -10.48 15.50
C THR A 258 -12.20 -11.08 14.14
#